data_AF-A0A2I0X4A9-F1
#
_entry.id   AF-A0A2I0X4A9-F1
#
_cell.length_a   1.000
_cell.length_b   1.000
_cell.length_c   1.000
_cell.angle_alpha   90.00
_cell.angle_beta   90.00
_cell.angle_gamma   90.00
#
_symmetry.space_group_name_H-M   'P 1'
#
loop_
_entity.id
_entity.type
_entity.pdbx_description
1 polymer ?
#
loop_
_entity_poly.entity_id
_entity_poly.type
_entity_poly.pdbx_seq_one_letter_code
_entity_poly.pdbx_strand_id
1 'polypeptide(L)'
;MEIEALEAILMDDFKEIDPSESGVSTTNRCFQITLSPQEDDLDASNYTPVQLALIFSHTEKYPDEPPLLNVKSIRGIKTDDLNMLQEKLGREQIIIPHGEPVTTETFLAWRERFEAELALERAKLMPESALTAPKDKRLTGRQWFESGRAAAVIFCFVPHHIVISLGFALCFSTCSTIILYF
;
A
#
# COMPACT_ATOMS: atom_id res chain seq x y z
N MET A 1 21.34 -16.25 6.07
CA MET A 1 20.38 -15.29 5.48
C MET A 1 20.91 -13.86 5.53
N GLU A 2 21.38 -13.31 6.66
CA GLU A 2 21.91 -11.93 6.68
C GLU A 2 23.20 -11.75 5.86
N ILE A 3 24.25 -12.53 6.13
CA ILE A 3 25.53 -12.44 5.39
C ILE A 3 25.34 -12.61 3.88
N GLU A 4 24.55 -13.61 3.46
CA GLU A 4 24.26 -13.88 2.04
C GLU A 4 23.52 -12.71 1.37
N ALA A 5 22.68 -11.97 2.11
CA ALA A 5 22.04 -10.78 1.61
C ALA A 5 23.02 -9.61 1.47
N LEU A 6 23.97 -9.45 2.41
CA LEU A 6 25.03 -8.44 2.30
C LEU A 6 25.98 -8.72 1.12
N GLU A 7 26.38 -9.97 0.92
CA GLU A 7 27.17 -10.40 -0.26
C GLU A 7 26.43 -10.08 -1.57
N ALA A 8 25.11 -10.29 -1.62
CA ALA A 8 24.29 -10.00 -2.80
C ALA A 8 24.06 -8.49 -3.04
N ILE A 9 23.96 -7.68 -1.99
CA ILE A 9 23.73 -6.22 -2.07
C ILE A 9 25.02 -5.46 -2.37
N LEU A 10 26.12 -5.82 -1.71
CA LEU A 10 27.37 -5.06 -1.70
C LEU A 10 28.46 -5.66 -2.62
N MET A 11 28.22 -6.83 -3.21
CA MET A 11 29.10 -7.46 -4.22
C MET A 11 30.59 -7.39 -3.84
N ASP A 12 31.39 -6.63 -4.61
CA ASP A 12 32.85 -6.52 -4.46
C ASP A 12 33.31 -5.65 -3.27
N ASP A 13 32.40 -4.89 -2.64
CA ASP A 13 32.70 -4.05 -1.48
C ASP A 13 32.66 -4.84 -0.15
N PHE A 14 32.01 -6.01 -0.13
CA PHE A 14 31.90 -6.91 1.03
C PHE A 14 32.92 -8.06 0.94
N LYS A 15 33.77 -8.21 1.95
CA LYS A 15 34.81 -9.26 1.99
C LYS A 15 34.92 -9.89 3.36
N GLU A 16 35.04 -11.22 3.42
CA GLU A 16 35.48 -11.91 4.62
C GLU A 16 36.98 -11.66 4.83
N ILE A 17 37.38 -11.41 6.08
CA ILE A 17 38.76 -11.18 6.50
C ILE A 17 39.12 -12.08 7.68
N ASP A 18 40.40 -12.44 7.79
CA ASP A 18 40.88 -13.23 8.92
C ASP A 18 40.74 -12.44 10.24
N PRO A 19 40.43 -13.12 11.37
CA PRO A 19 40.30 -12.44 12.66
C PRO A 19 41.54 -11.65 13.07
N SER A 20 42.74 -12.15 12.73
CA SER A 20 44.03 -11.47 12.92
C SER A 20 44.11 -10.10 12.25
N GLU A 21 43.48 -9.94 11.08
CA GLU A 21 43.48 -8.69 10.33
C GLU A 21 42.31 -7.77 10.69
N SER A 22 41.30 -8.27 11.41
CA SER A 22 40.13 -7.46 11.82
C SER A 22 40.48 -6.35 12.82
N GLY A 23 41.48 -6.57 13.68
CA GLY A 23 41.75 -5.72 14.85
C GLY A 23 40.67 -5.80 15.94
N VAL A 24 39.75 -6.78 15.84
CA VAL A 24 38.74 -7.10 16.85
C VAL A 24 39.16 -8.41 17.51
N SER A 25 39.11 -8.50 18.84
CA SER A 25 39.56 -9.67 19.59
C SER A 25 38.51 -10.79 19.61
N THR A 26 38.17 -11.33 18.44
CA THR A 26 37.18 -12.41 18.27
C THR A 26 37.77 -13.64 17.58
N THR A 27 37.16 -14.80 17.83
CA THR A 27 37.40 -16.05 17.08
C THR A 27 36.41 -16.26 15.94
N ASN A 28 35.41 -15.40 15.83
CA ASN A 28 34.33 -15.50 14.85
C ASN A 28 34.74 -14.92 13.49
N ARG A 29 33.99 -15.29 12.44
CA ARG A 29 34.17 -14.75 11.08
C ARG A 29 34.04 -13.23 11.11
N CYS A 30 35.05 -12.54 10.57
CA CYS A 30 35.10 -11.10 10.48
C CYS A 30 34.83 -10.67 9.05
N PHE A 31 34.06 -9.60 8.87
CA PHE A 31 33.65 -9.09 7.57
C PHE A 31 34.04 -7.62 7.46
N GLN A 32 34.48 -7.22 6.27
CA GLN A 32 34.86 -5.86 5.93
C GLN A 32 33.94 -5.35 4.82
N ILE A 33 33.34 -4.18 5.04
CA ILE A 33 32.63 -3.40 4.03
C ILE A 33 33.51 -2.20 3.66
N THR A 34 33.75 -2.03 2.37
CA THR A 34 34.43 -0.84 1.81
C THR A 34 33.40 0.24 1.56
N LEU A 35 33.62 1.43 2.11
CA LEU A 35 32.74 2.59 1.95
C LEU A 35 33.53 3.74 1.31
N SER A 36 32.98 4.28 0.22
CA SER A 36 33.42 5.53 -0.40
C SER A 36 32.31 6.59 -0.29
N PRO A 37 32.64 7.89 -0.22
CA PRO A 37 31.64 8.95 -0.31
C PRO A 37 30.93 8.87 -1.67
N GLN A 38 29.63 9.15 -1.70
CA GLN A 38 28.89 9.31 -2.93
C GLN A 38 29.24 10.68 -3.55
N GLU A 39 29.80 10.67 -4.75
CA GLU A 39 30.20 11.87 -5.48
C GLU A 39 29.11 12.26 -6.48
N ASP A 40 28.36 13.33 -6.16
CA ASP A 40 27.48 13.99 -7.12
C ASP A 40 28.30 15.00 -7.95
N ASP A 41 28.52 14.70 -9.24
CA ASP A 41 28.99 15.60 -10.31
C ASP A 41 30.34 16.35 -10.10
N LEU A 42 31.42 15.65 -9.70
CA LEU A 42 32.79 16.20 -9.70
C LEU A 42 33.68 15.57 -10.79
N ASP A 43 34.63 16.35 -11.33
CA ASP A 43 35.49 15.95 -12.46
C ASP A 43 36.36 14.72 -12.14
N ALA A 44 35.92 13.55 -12.59
CA ALA A 44 36.48 12.22 -12.33
C ALA A 44 37.94 11.97 -12.83
N SER A 45 38.67 13.01 -13.24
CA SER A 45 40.02 12.91 -13.82
C SER A 45 41.16 13.12 -12.83
N ASN A 46 40.91 13.69 -11.64
CA ASN A 46 41.96 14.00 -10.66
C ASN A 46 41.59 13.72 -9.18
N TYR A 47 40.36 13.30 -8.89
CA TYR A 47 39.96 12.97 -7.52
C TYR A 47 40.17 11.47 -7.23
N THR A 48 40.88 11.15 -6.15
CA THR A 48 40.90 9.79 -5.60
C THR A 48 39.99 9.79 -4.37
N PRO A 49 38.85 9.06 -4.38
CA PRO A 49 37.93 9.07 -3.27
C PRO A 49 38.59 8.61 -1.98
N VAL A 50 38.19 9.27 -0.89
CA VAL A 50 38.43 8.81 0.48
C VAL A 50 37.76 7.44 0.67
N GLN A 51 38.42 6.49 1.33
CA GLN A 51 37.89 5.13 1.52
C GLN A 51 38.03 4.66 2.97
N LEU A 52 36.93 4.12 3.49
CA LEU A 52 36.79 3.57 4.83
C LEU A 52 36.53 2.06 4.76
N ALA A 53 37.16 1.30 5.64
CA ALA A 53 36.78 -0.07 5.96
C ALA A 53 35.95 -0.06 7.25
N LEU A 54 34.67 -0.43 7.14
CA LEU A 54 33.87 -0.84 8.29
C LEU A 54 34.07 -2.34 8.50
N ILE A 55 34.63 -2.72 9.64
CA ILE A 55 34.86 -4.11 10.01
C ILE A 55 33.86 -4.50 11.09
N PHE A 56 33.26 -5.67 10.97
CA PHE A 56 32.34 -6.20 11.96
C PHE A 56 32.48 -7.71 12.15
N SER A 57 32.11 -8.17 13.34
CA SER A 57 32.09 -9.57 13.72
C SER A 57 30.84 -9.87 14.53
N HIS A 58 30.20 -11.00 14.21
CA HIS A 58 29.01 -11.44 14.92
C HIS A 58 29.39 -12.01 16.29
N THR A 59 28.60 -11.71 17.31
CA THR A 59 28.66 -12.40 18.61
C THR A 59 27.82 -13.68 18.54
N GLU A 60 28.09 -14.66 19.40
CA GLU A 60 27.30 -15.90 19.48
C GLU A 60 25.84 -15.67 19.93
N LYS A 61 25.57 -14.50 20.54
CA LYS A 61 24.25 -14.09 21.03
C LYS A 61 23.59 -13.03 20.15
N TYR A 62 24.10 -12.76 18.96
CA TYR A 62 23.41 -11.90 18.01
C TYR A 62 22.06 -12.55 17.60
N PRO A 63 20.91 -11.85 17.67
CA PRO A 63 20.75 -10.39 17.75
C PRO A 63 20.57 -9.78 19.16
N ASP A 64 20.57 -10.56 20.24
CA ASP A 64 20.37 -10.08 21.62
C ASP A 64 21.57 -9.29 22.18
N GLU A 65 22.79 -9.60 21.72
CA GLU A 65 24.03 -8.89 22.06
C GLU A 65 24.59 -8.21 20.80
N PRO A 66 24.96 -6.91 20.85
CA PRO A 66 25.36 -6.17 19.67
C PRO A 66 26.66 -6.74 19.04
N PRO A 67 26.80 -6.65 17.69
CA PRO A 67 28.01 -7.09 17.01
C PRO A 67 29.20 -6.19 17.35
N LEU A 68 30.41 -6.76 17.32
CA LEU A 68 31.63 -6.02 17.62
C LEU A 68 32.15 -5.34 16.34
N LEU A 69 32.19 -4.00 16.36
CA LEU A 69 32.52 -3.15 15.21
C LEU A 69 33.87 -2.45 15.37
N ASN A 70 34.58 -2.26 14.25
CA ASN A 70 35.84 -1.53 14.15
C ASN A 70 35.91 -0.74 12.84
N VAL A 71 36.68 0.35 12.83
CA VAL A 71 36.70 1.33 11.74
C VAL A 71 38.15 1.58 11.33
N LYS A 72 38.51 1.31 10.07
CA LYS A 72 39.86 1.48 9.54
C LYS A 72 39.89 2.43 8.34
N SER A 73 40.87 3.34 8.30
CA SER A 73 41.15 4.12 7.09
C SER A 73 41.84 3.24 6.04
N ILE A 74 41.24 3.12 4.86
CA ILE A 74 41.92 2.56 3.68
C ILE A 74 42.67 3.70 2.96
N ARG A 75 42.01 4.86 2.78
CA ARG A 75 42.56 5.99 2.02
C ARG A 75 42.02 7.32 2.52
N GLY A 76 42.92 8.26 2.82
CA GLY A 76 42.60 9.69 2.92
C GLY A 76 41.90 10.17 4.20
N ILE A 77 41.50 9.29 5.12
CA ILE A 77 40.84 9.68 6.38
C ILE A 77 41.89 9.99 7.45
N LYS A 78 41.71 11.10 8.18
CA LYS A 78 42.56 11.49 9.31
C LYS A 78 42.20 10.71 10.56
N THR A 79 43.17 10.51 11.46
CA THR A 79 42.97 9.78 12.73
C THR A 79 41.89 10.42 13.60
N ASP A 80 41.78 11.75 13.63
CA ASP A 80 40.75 12.46 14.40
C ASP A 80 39.34 12.14 13.89
N ASP A 81 39.17 12.10 12.57
CA ASP A 81 37.90 11.76 11.92
C ASP A 81 37.53 10.28 12.16
N LEU A 82 38.51 9.36 12.15
CA LEU A 82 38.30 7.96 12.53
C LEU A 82 37.81 7.82 13.98
N ASN A 83 38.43 8.54 14.91
CA ASN A 83 38.05 8.52 16.32
C ASN A 83 36.61 9.05 16.51
N MET A 84 36.23 10.13 15.82
CA MET A 84 34.85 10.63 15.82
C MET A 84 33.85 9.62 15.23
N LEU A 85 34.21 8.92 14.16
CA LEU A 85 33.36 7.89 13.55
C LEU A 85 33.19 6.69 14.48
N GLN A 86 34.28 6.22 15.11
CA GLN A 86 34.25 5.12 16.07
C GLN A 86 33.41 5.47 17.31
N GLU A 87 33.51 6.70 17.83
CA GLU A 87 32.71 7.19 18.95
C GLU A 87 31.21 7.28 18.62
N LYS A 88 30.86 7.75 17.41
CA LYS A 88 29.46 7.75 16.93
C LYS A 88 28.92 6.33 16.81
N LEU A 89 29.67 5.44 16.17
CA LEU A 89 29.29 4.05 15.98
C LEU A 89 29.08 3.31 17.32
N GLY A 90 29.90 3.63 18.34
CA GLY A 90 29.72 3.11 19.70
C GLY A 90 28.46 3.63 20.42
N ARG A 91 27.93 4.80 20.05
CA ARG A 91 26.62 5.30 20.53
C ARG A 91 25.45 4.61 19.82
N GLU A 92 25.59 4.32 18.53
CA GLU A 92 24.57 3.68 17.70
C GLU A 92 24.48 2.15 17.90
N GLN A 93 25.53 1.51 18.41
CA GLN A 93 25.51 0.11 18.86
C GLN A 93 24.55 -0.17 20.04
N ILE A 94 24.03 0.87 20.70
CA ILE A 94 23.00 0.69 21.73
C ILE A 94 21.74 0.20 21.04
N ILE A 95 21.41 -1.09 21.24
CA ILE A 95 20.18 -1.71 20.75
C ILE A 95 19.00 -0.99 21.41
N ILE A 96 18.45 0.01 20.72
CA ILE A 96 17.09 0.44 20.92
C ILE A 96 16.23 -0.68 20.30
N PRO A 97 15.38 -1.38 21.06
CA PRO A 97 14.47 -2.36 20.48
C PRO A 97 13.49 -1.63 19.54
N HIS A 98 13.79 -1.65 18.25
CA HIS A 98 13.02 -0.96 17.23
C HIS A 98 11.75 -1.73 16.90
N GLY A 99 10.70 -1.47 17.68
CA GLY A 99 9.36 -1.97 17.44
C GLY A 99 8.49 -1.94 18.70
N GLU A 100 7.19 -1.80 18.52
CA GLU A 100 6.25 -2.29 19.54
C GLU A 100 6.33 -3.82 19.52
N PRO A 101 6.55 -4.51 20.65
CA PRO A 101 6.65 -5.96 20.65
C PRO A 101 5.34 -6.54 20.10
N VAL A 102 5.42 -7.29 19.00
CA VAL A 102 4.23 -7.89 18.37
C VAL A 102 3.76 -9.05 19.22
N THR A 103 3.04 -8.72 20.28
CA THR A 103 2.30 -9.68 21.10
C THR A 103 1.10 -10.19 20.32
N THR A 104 0.46 -11.25 20.82
CA THR A 104 -0.84 -11.71 20.29
C THR A 104 -1.89 -10.61 20.34
N GLU A 105 -1.86 -9.74 21.35
CA GLU A 105 -2.79 -8.61 21.48
C GLU A 105 -2.52 -7.55 20.40
N THR A 106 -1.27 -7.19 20.17
CA THR A 106 -0.84 -6.25 19.11
C THR A 106 -1.21 -6.77 17.72
N PHE A 107 -1.03 -8.07 17.46
CA PHE A 107 -1.41 -8.71 16.19
C PHE A 107 -2.93 -8.76 15.99
N LEU A 108 -3.70 -9.07 17.04
CA LEU A 108 -5.17 -9.06 16.98
C LEU A 108 -5.70 -7.64 16.73
N ALA A 109 -5.18 -6.64 17.43
CA ALA A 109 -5.54 -5.24 17.23
C ALA A 109 -5.20 -4.74 15.81
N TRP A 110 -4.09 -5.21 15.23
CA TRP A 110 -3.74 -4.94 13.83
C TRP A 110 -4.71 -5.64 12.86
N ARG A 111 -5.01 -6.92 13.08
CA ARG A 111 -5.95 -7.70 12.25
C ARG A 111 -7.35 -7.08 12.26
N GLU A 112 -7.87 -6.69 13.42
CA GLU A 112 -9.20 -6.07 13.54
C GLU A 112 -9.28 -4.73 12.81
N ARG A 113 -8.23 -3.91 12.85
CA ARG A 113 -8.14 -2.66 12.07
C ARG A 113 -8.14 -2.94 10.56
N PHE A 114 -7.35 -3.91 10.10
CA PHE A 114 -7.28 -4.30 8.69
C PHE A 114 -8.60 -4.92 8.19
N GLU A 115 -9.25 -5.77 8.99
CA GLU A 115 -10.57 -6.34 8.68
C GLU A 115 -11.65 -5.24 8.64
N ALA A 116 -11.58 -4.23 9.51
CA ALA A 116 -12.49 -3.08 9.48
C ALA A 116 -12.28 -2.18 8.24
N GLU A 117 -11.04 -1.93 7.82
CA GLU A 117 -10.75 -1.21 6.57
C GLU A 117 -11.26 -1.99 5.35
N LEU A 118 -11.01 -3.30 5.28
CA LEU A 118 -11.50 -4.17 4.22
C LEU A 118 -13.04 -4.25 4.19
N ALA A 119 -13.68 -4.26 5.36
CA ALA A 119 -15.14 -4.24 5.48
C ALA A 119 -15.73 -2.91 5.02
N LEU A 120 -15.12 -1.78 5.36
CA LEU A 120 -15.48 -0.46 4.85
C LEU A 120 -15.35 -0.40 3.33
N GLU A 121 -14.28 -0.95 2.76
CA GLU A 121 -14.08 -0.96 1.30
C GLU A 121 -15.11 -1.87 0.60
N ARG A 122 -15.42 -3.05 1.16
CA ARG A 122 -16.53 -3.90 0.68
C ARG A 122 -17.89 -3.24 0.80
N ALA A 123 -18.12 -2.44 1.84
CA ALA A 123 -19.38 -1.71 2.03
C ALA A 123 -19.52 -0.57 1.01
N LYS A 124 -18.45 0.18 0.70
CA LYS A 124 -18.43 1.20 -0.36
C LYS A 124 -18.72 0.60 -1.74
N LEU A 125 -18.31 -0.64 -1.99
CA LEU A 125 -18.57 -1.38 -3.23
C LEU A 125 -20.03 -1.87 -3.38
N MET A 126 -20.90 -1.65 -2.39
CA MET A 126 -22.36 -1.80 -2.54
C MET A 126 -23.06 -0.43 -2.57
N PRO A 127 -23.47 0.07 -3.75
CA PRO A 127 -24.34 1.24 -3.79
C PRO A 127 -25.74 0.90 -3.27
N GLU A 128 -26.24 1.72 -2.35
CA GLU A 128 -27.58 1.61 -1.73
C GLU A 128 -28.74 1.74 -2.74
N SER A 129 -28.46 2.05 -4.01
CA SER A 129 -29.45 2.08 -5.10
C SER A 129 -30.05 0.71 -5.42
N ALA A 130 -29.47 -0.39 -4.95
CA ALA A 130 -29.98 -1.75 -5.17
C ALA A 130 -31.03 -2.22 -4.14
N LEU A 131 -31.24 -1.49 -3.02
CA LEU A 131 -32.09 -1.93 -1.91
C LEU A 131 -33.40 -1.16 -1.74
N THR A 132 -33.60 -0.05 -2.45
CA THR A 132 -34.84 0.76 -2.41
C THR A 132 -35.71 0.65 -3.68
N ALA A 133 -35.31 -0.18 -4.66
CA ALA A 133 -36.20 -0.56 -5.76
C ALA A 133 -37.21 -1.62 -5.28
N PRO A 134 -38.54 -1.35 -5.26
CA PRO A 134 -39.51 -2.40 -5.00
C PRO A 134 -39.36 -3.48 -6.07
N LYS A 135 -39.26 -4.73 -5.63
CA LYS A 135 -38.94 -5.88 -6.50
C LYS A 135 -40.15 -6.23 -7.37
N ASP A 136 -40.34 -5.46 -8.45
CA ASP A 136 -41.32 -5.75 -9.48
C ASP A 136 -41.12 -7.18 -9.97
N LYS A 137 -42.13 -8.01 -9.67
CA LYS A 137 -42.15 -9.41 -10.07
C LYS A 137 -42.34 -9.44 -11.58
N ARG A 138 -41.24 -9.40 -12.34
CA ARG A 138 -41.21 -9.65 -13.78
C ARG A 138 -41.98 -10.94 -14.07
N LEU A 139 -43.22 -10.77 -14.54
CA LEU A 139 -44.11 -11.87 -14.89
C LEU A 139 -43.44 -12.71 -15.96
N THR A 140 -43.50 -14.03 -15.81
CA THR A 140 -42.95 -14.94 -16.82
C THR A 140 -43.71 -14.76 -18.13
N GLY A 141 -43.05 -14.92 -19.29
CA GLY A 141 -43.67 -14.65 -20.59
C GLY A 141 -44.98 -15.43 -20.83
N ARG A 142 -45.10 -16.62 -20.22
CA ARG A 142 -46.33 -17.42 -20.21
C ARG A 142 -47.48 -16.75 -19.46
N GLN A 143 -47.22 -16.23 -18.24
CA GLN A 143 -48.21 -15.49 -17.45
C GLN A 143 -48.63 -14.19 -18.14
N TRP A 144 -47.73 -13.54 -18.88
CA TRP A 144 -48.08 -12.37 -19.70
C TRP A 144 -49.07 -12.74 -20.81
N PHE A 145 -48.84 -13.85 -21.51
CA PHE A 145 -49.70 -14.32 -22.59
C PHE A 145 -51.08 -14.79 -22.09
N GLU A 146 -51.11 -15.56 -20.99
CA GLU A 146 -52.35 -16.05 -20.36
C GLU A 146 -53.18 -14.91 -19.71
N SER A 147 -52.60 -13.73 -19.46
CA SER A 147 -53.31 -12.57 -18.88
C SER A 147 -54.27 -11.84 -19.84
N GLY A 148 -54.46 -12.33 -21.06
CA GLY A 148 -55.41 -11.79 -22.05
C GLY A 148 -55.00 -10.47 -22.71
N ARG A 149 -53.94 -9.80 -22.24
CA ARG A 149 -53.44 -8.51 -22.77
C ARG A 149 -52.97 -8.56 -24.23
N ALA A 150 -52.80 -9.76 -24.80
CA ALA A 150 -52.43 -9.96 -26.20
C ALA A 150 -53.63 -10.10 -27.16
N ALA A 151 -54.86 -10.25 -26.66
CA ALA A 151 -56.03 -10.64 -27.45
C ALA A 151 -57.04 -9.49 -27.67
N ALA A 152 -56.60 -8.41 -28.35
CA ALA A 152 -57.44 -7.23 -28.60
C ALA A 152 -57.34 -6.68 -30.05
N VAL A 153 -57.28 -7.56 -31.05
CA VAL A 153 -57.50 -7.18 -32.47
C VAL A 153 -58.34 -8.24 -33.19
N ILE A 154 -59.67 -8.17 -33.05
CA ILE A 154 -60.60 -8.80 -34.00
C ILE A 154 -61.71 -7.78 -34.31
N PHE A 155 -61.75 -7.34 -35.57
CA PHE A 155 -62.88 -6.60 -36.14
C PHE A 155 -64.06 -7.57 -36.37
N CYS A 156 -65.26 -7.20 -35.94
CA CYS A 156 -66.52 -7.81 -36.39
C CYS A 156 -67.56 -6.72 -36.64
N PHE A 157 -68.49 -7.00 -37.54
CA PHE A 157 -69.13 -6.00 -38.41
C PHE A 157 -70.67 -6.11 -38.34
N VAL A 158 -71.34 -5.08 -37.78
CA VAL A 158 -72.72 -4.63 -38.12
C VAL A 158 -73.86 -5.60 -37.70
N PRO A 159 -75.17 -5.21 -37.53
CA PRO A 159 -75.84 -3.89 -37.51
C PRO A 159 -76.67 -3.53 -36.23
N HIS A 160 -77.14 -2.27 -36.25
CA HIS A 160 -78.38 -1.72 -35.66
C HIS A 160 -78.39 -1.12 -34.24
N HIS A 161 -79.04 0.06 -34.16
CA HIS A 161 -79.29 0.96 -33.03
C HIS A 161 -78.13 1.75 -32.39
N ILE A 162 -77.81 2.86 -33.07
CA ILE A 162 -77.78 4.25 -32.53
C ILE A 162 -78.26 4.39 -31.07
N VAL A 163 -77.40 4.97 -30.21
CA VAL A 163 -77.62 6.30 -29.56
C VAL A 163 -76.27 7.02 -29.42
N ILE A 164 -76.25 8.34 -29.68
CA ILE A 164 -75.07 9.21 -29.61
C ILE A 164 -75.20 10.17 -28.42
N SER A 165 -74.14 10.31 -27.62
CA SER A 165 -73.78 11.53 -26.85
C SER A 165 -72.33 11.37 -26.39
N LEU A 166 -71.40 12.19 -26.90
CA LEU A 166 -70.99 13.51 -26.37
C LEU A 166 -70.41 13.43 -24.94
N GLY A 167 -69.25 14.02 -24.63
CA GLY A 167 -68.48 15.03 -25.39
C GLY A 167 -66.96 14.94 -25.22
N PHE A 168 -66.27 15.66 -26.10
CA PHE A 168 -64.83 15.62 -26.34
C PHE A 168 -64.27 17.06 -26.26
N ALA A 169 -63.37 17.33 -25.33
CA ALA A 169 -62.60 18.58 -25.25
C ALA A 169 -61.36 18.31 -24.37
N LEU A 170 -60.18 17.97 -24.92
CA LEU A 170 -59.19 18.79 -25.64
C LEU A 170 -58.61 19.98 -24.86
N CYS A 171 -57.28 19.96 -24.83
CA CYS A 171 -56.36 20.90 -24.21
C CYS A 171 -56.28 22.23 -24.99
N PHE A 172 -56.47 23.38 -24.32
CA PHE A 172 -56.11 24.77 -24.67
C PHE A 172 -56.54 25.69 -23.48
N SER A 173 -55.94 26.83 -23.14
CA SER A 173 -54.68 27.47 -23.59
C SER A 173 -54.11 28.41 -22.49
N THR A 174 -52.84 28.80 -22.64
CA THR A 174 -52.18 30.05 -22.19
C THR A 174 -52.97 31.10 -21.37
N CYS A 175 -52.53 31.38 -20.13
CA CYS A 175 -52.31 32.72 -19.53
C CYS A 175 -51.80 32.51 -18.08
N SER A 176 -50.57 32.89 -17.70
CA SER A 176 -50.10 34.27 -17.49
C SER A 176 -50.92 35.03 -16.44
N THR A 177 -50.49 34.93 -15.17
CA THR A 177 -50.82 35.89 -14.11
C THR A 177 -49.62 36.06 -13.18
N ILE A 178 -48.93 37.18 -13.34
CA ILE A 178 -47.97 37.70 -12.35
C ILE A 178 -48.78 38.37 -11.24
N ILE A 179 -48.63 37.93 -9.99
CA ILE A 179 -48.98 38.76 -8.82
C ILE A 179 -47.83 38.70 -7.82
N LEU A 180 -47.26 39.87 -7.54
CA LEU A 180 -46.31 40.11 -6.46
C LEU A 180 -46.92 39.79 -5.09
N TYR A 181 -46.10 39.24 -4.19
CA TYR A 181 -46.22 39.55 -2.76
C TYR A 181 -44.83 39.66 -2.13
N PHE A 182 -44.56 40.88 -1.63
CA PHE A 182 -43.57 41.32 -0.63
C PHE A 182 -42.29 40.49 -0.40
#